data_AF-A0A5B8UET3-F1
#
_entry.id   AF-A0A5B8UET3-F1
#
_cell.length_a   1.000
_cell.length_b   1.000
_cell.length_c   1.000
_cell.angle_alpha   90.00
_cell.angle_beta   90.00
_cell.angle_gamma   90.00
#
_symmetry.space_group_name_H-M   'P 1'
#
loop_
_entity.id
_entity.type
_entity.pdbx_description
1 polymer ?
#
loop_
_entity_poly.entity_id
_entity_poly.type
_entity_poly.pdbx_seq_one_letter_code
_entity_poly.pdbx_strand_id
1 'polypeptide(L)'
;MKAKLFFGRQKGVIYLRAARKLIMTLYELTNNQRRYFGLLTVTDNCEKVQLKDTTTVYYQGDRIVKVLDYSFGYCEYDTDIETKYRQILLPKTARGKEQKLTVSKILNFKGSGIQFSASFRGGGIHVYDNKRKVFFIRSFAEDGDIKNYSDIEKWITSYISKVPANYFDWLGKELSQKRLSVKIKEGDIIAFKIANGQYGFARILVDVFAQRQKGNTMSSNFYWYHPRSLIVAPYAHYADTLQIDVDELVDKKTLPTLCIFDLDVYRGEMPIIAHRPLSLTDKQIPLPDKIITAITIPHTKADIEAFIATNGTANN
;
A
#
# COMPACT_ATOMS: atom_id res chain seq x y z
N MET A 1 -55.85 -39.42 42.69
CA MET A 1 -55.03 -38.43 43.44
C MET A 1 -53.55 -38.71 43.22
N LYS A 2 -52.87 -37.89 42.41
CA LYS A 2 -51.49 -37.39 42.61
C LYS A 2 -51.12 -36.54 41.40
N ALA A 3 -50.99 -35.24 41.65
CA ALA A 3 -50.41 -34.26 40.75
C ALA A 3 -48.89 -34.19 40.94
N LYS A 4 -48.15 -33.91 39.87
CA LYS A 4 -46.89 -33.12 39.83
C LYS A 4 -46.51 -32.92 38.34
N LEU A 5 -46.80 -31.75 37.79
CA LEU A 5 -45.87 -30.62 37.55
C LEU A 5 -44.84 -30.89 36.43
N PHE A 6 -45.19 -30.49 35.20
CA PHE A 6 -44.24 -30.14 34.15
C PHE A 6 -44.24 -28.61 33.98
N PHE A 7 -43.15 -27.96 34.33
CA PHE A 7 -42.93 -26.53 34.14
C PHE A 7 -42.64 -26.24 32.65
N GLY A 8 -43.41 -25.31 32.07
CA GLY A 8 -43.18 -24.80 30.72
C GLY A 8 -41.96 -23.90 30.61
N ARG A 9 -41.21 -24.06 29.52
CA ARG A 9 -40.20 -23.10 29.04
C ARG A 9 -40.43 -22.83 27.55
N GLN A 10 -41.30 -21.87 27.23
CA GLN A 10 -41.39 -21.31 25.88
C GLN A 10 -41.83 -19.83 25.91
N LYS A 11 -41.04 -18.94 26.55
CA LYS A 11 -41.21 -17.47 26.38
C LYS A 11 -39.88 -16.68 26.42
N GLY A 12 -38.75 -17.30 26.07
CA GLY A 12 -37.42 -16.66 26.15
C GLY A 12 -36.66 -16.49 24.83
N VAL A 13 -37.09 -17.12 23.73
CA VAL A 13 -36.26 -17.25 22.52
C VAL A 13 -36.69 -16.30 21.38
N ILE A 14 -37.87 -15.68 21.49
CA ILE A 14 -38.42 -14.86 20.41
C ILE A 14 -37.96 -13.38 20.50
N TYR A 15 -37.61 -12.87 21.68
CA TYR A 15 -37.18 -11.48 21.85
C TYR A 15 -35.70 -11.20 21.54
N LEU A 16 -34.84 -12.22 21.46
CA LEU A 16 -33.41 -12.06 21.15
C LEU A 16 -33.09 -12.03 19.65
N ARG A 17 -34.04 -12.40 18.77
CA ARG A 17 -33.87 -12.29 17.30
C ARG A 17 -34.36 -10.98 16.71
N ALA A 18 -35.21 -10.24 17.42
CA ALA A 18 -35.77 -8.97 16.94
C ALA A 18 -34.92 -7.73 17.30
N ALA A 19 -33.99 -7.84 18.26
CA ALA A 19 -33.25 -6.69 18.80
C ALA A 19 -31.80 -6.55 18.29
N ARG A 20 -31.40 -7.26 17.23
CA ARG A 20 -30.03 -7.16 16.68
C ARG A 20 -29.95 -6.93 15.17
N LYS A 21 -30.98 -6.29 14.61
CA LYS A 21 -30.82 -5.50 13.39
C LYS A 21 -30.70 -4.02 13.79
N LEU A 22 -29.81 -3.72 14.74
CA LEU A 22 -29.20 -2.40 14.74
C LEU A 22 -28.61 -2.27 13.34
N ILE A 23 -29.11 -1.32 12.56
CA ILE A 23 -28.42 -0.85 11.37
C ILE A 23 -27.12 -0.24 11.92
N MET A 24 -26.11 -1.07 12.15
CA MET A 24 -24.74 -0.61 12.23
C MET A 24 -24.49 -0.03 10.85
N THR A 25 -24.56 1.29 10.74
CA THR A 25 -23.95 1.99 9.63
C THR A 25 -22.48 1.62 9.67
N LEU A 26 -22.10 0.68 8.80
CA LEU A 26 -20.71 0.30 8.60
C LEU A 26 -19.94 1.56 8.23
N TYR A 27 -18.72 1.64 8.76
CA TYR A 27 -17.81 2.75 8.52
C TYR A 27 -17.66 3.02 7.01
N GLU A 28 -17.68 4.28 6.61
CA GLU A 28 -17.57 4.65 5.20
C GLU A 28 -17.02 6.06 5.04
N LEU A 29 -16.15 6.23 4.04
CA LEU A 29 -15.66 7.56 3.65
C LEU A 29 -16.80 8.42 3.11
N THR A 30 -16.86 9.65 3.59
CA THR A 30 -17.70 10.69 2.99
C THR A 30 -17.21 11.05 1.59
N ASN A 31 -18.10 11.59 0.75
CA ASN A 31 -17.69 12.11 -0.57
C ASN A 31 -16.63 13.21 -0.46
N ASN A 32 -16.61 13.99 0.63
CA ASN A 32 -15.55 14.95 0.87
C ASN A 32 -14.20 14.26 1.09
N GLN A 33 -14.14 13.24 1.96
CA GLN A 33 -12.91 12.47 2.21
C GLN A 33 -12.42 11.74 0.95
N ARG A 34 -13.33 11.12 0.17
CA ARG A 34 -12.99 10.44 -1.10
C ARG A 34 -12.21 11.30 -2.07
N ARG A 35 -12.59 12.59 -2.19
CA ARG A 35 -11.91 13.55 -3.09
C ARG A 35 -10.45 13.75 -2.73
N TYR A 36 -10.09 13.72 -1.44
CA TYR A 36 -8.69 13.82 -1.02
C TYR A 36 -7.89 12.58 -1.42
N PHE A 37 -8.50 11.41 -1.49
CA PHE A 37 -7.80 10.18 -1.85
C PHE A 37 -7.88 9.84 -3.34
N GLY A 38 -8.49 10.69 -4.17
CA GLY A 38 -8.67 10.43 -5.60
C GLY A 38 -9.70 9.33 -5.92
N LEU A 39 -10.50 8.93 -4.94
CA LEU A 39 -11.62 8.00 -5.12
C LEU A 39 -12.79 8.71 -5.81
N LEU A 40 -13.50 7.99 -6.68
CA LEU A 40 -14.76 8.47 -7.24
C LEU A 40 -15.81 8.67 -6.13
N THR A 41 -16.53 9.78 -6.18
CA THR A 41 -17.65 10.06 -5.27
C THR A 41 -18.85 9.18 -5.60
N VAL A 42 -19.64 8.82 -4.60
CA VAL A 42 -20.92 8.13 -4.78
C VAL A 42 -21.98 9.19 -5.07
N THR A 43 -22.60 9.13 -6.25
CA THR A 43 -23.69 10.06 -6.65
C THR A 43 -25.05 9.58 -6.13
N ASP A 44 -26.04 10.46 -6.08
CA ASP A 44 -27.41 10.12 -5.62
C ASP A 44 -28.08 9.02 -6.45
N ASN A 45 -27.67 8.86 -7.71
CA ASN A 45 -28.17 7.80 -8.60
C ASN A 45 -27.53 6.43 -8.32
N CYS A 46 -26.63 6.33 -7.33
CA CYS A 46 -26.01 5.07 -6.96
C CYS A 46 -26.82 4.34 -5.90
N GLU A 47 -27.06 3.05 -6.14
CA GLU A 47 -27.74 2.18 -5.18
C GLU A 47 -26.73 1.39 -4.35
N LYS A 48 -26.82 1.52 -3.03
CA LYS A 48 -25.98 0.77 -2.08
C LYS A 48 -26.60 -0.60 -1.80
N VAL A 49 -25.87 -1.67 -2.08
CA VAL A 49 -26.34 -3.04 -1.86
C VAL A 49 -25.32 -3.81 -1.02
N GLN A 50 -25.77 -4.33 0.12
CA GLN A 50 -24.97 -5.24 0.94
C GLN A 50 -25.06 -6.66 0.38
N LEU A 51 -23.93 -7.23 -0.05
CA LEU A 51 -23.87 -8.58 -0.60
C LEU A 51 -23.60 -9.64 0.47
N LYS A 52 -22.82 -9.26 1.50
CA LYS A 52 -22.49 -10.05 2.71
C LYS A 52 -22.19 -9.11 3.87
N ASP A 53 -22.08 -9.66 5.07
CA ASP A 53 -21.73 -8.92 6.29
C ASP A 53 -20.48 -8.03 6.12
N THR A 54 -19.48 -8.52 5.37
CA THR A 54 -18.21 -7.82 5.15
C THR A 54 -18.08 -7.17 3.77
N THR A 55 -19.12 -7.19 2.92
CA THR A 55 -18.99 -6.64 1.56
C THR A 55 -20.23 -5.90 1.13
N THR A 56 -20.03 -4.63 0.79
CA THR A 56 -21.05 -3.74 0.23
C THR A 56 -20.58 -3.24 -1.14
N VAL A 57 -21.51 -3.06 -2.06
CA VAL A 57 -21.23 -2.51 -3.40
C VAL A 57 -22.16 -1.36 -3.72
N TYR A 58 -21.67 -0.44 -4.55
CA TYR A 58 -22.50 0.60 -5.16
C TYR A 58 -22.77 0.28 -6.62
N TYR A 59 -24.04 0.23 -6.99
CA TYR A 59 -24.50 0.07 -8.36
C TYR A 59 -24.86 1.41 -8.99
N GLN A 60 -24.52 1.58 -10.26
CA GLN A 60 -25.11 2.60 -11.13
C GLN A 60 -25.78 1.85 -12.28
N GLY A 61 -27.11 1.71 -12.23
CA GLY A 61 -27.84 0.77 -13.09
C GLY A 61 -27.40 -0.67 -12.82
N ASP A 62 -26.89 -1.36 -13.84
CA ASP A 62 -26.37 -2.74 -13.78
C ASP A 62 -24.84 -2.81 -13.58
N ARG A 63 -24.19 -1.68 -13.28
CA ARG A 63 -22.73 -1.60 -13.16
C ARG A 63 -22.29 -1.41 -11.71
N ILE A 64 -21.35 -2.22 -11.24
CA ILE A 64 -20.71 -2.00 -9.93
C ILE A 64 -19.60 -0.97 -10.11
N VAL A 65 -19.78 0.20 -9.49
CA VAL A 65 -18.85 1.33 -9.60
C VAL A 65 -17.90 1.45 -8.40
N LYS A 66 -18.24 0.81 -7.28
CA LYS A 66 -17.43 0.84 -6.07
C LYS A 66 -17.72 -0.38 -5.19
N VAL A 67 -16.69 -0.86 -4.51
CA VAL A 67 -16.76 -1.97 -3.56
C VAL A 67 -16.16 -1.54 -2.23
N LEU A 68 -16.85 -1.87 -1.14
CA LEU A 68 -16.41 -1.69 0.23
C LEU A 68 -16.26 -3.08 0.86
N ASP A 69 -15.07 -3.39 1.36
CA ASP A 69 -14.71 -4.63 2.04
C ASP A 69 -14.21 -4.35 3.47
N TYR A 70 -14.76 -5.09 4.43
CA TYR A 70 -14.52 -4.94 5.87
C TYR A 70 -13.75 -6.11 6.49
N SER A 71 -13.23 -7.03 5.67
CA SER A 71 -12.71 -8.32 6.15
C SER A 71 -11.47 -8.21 7.06
N PHE A 72 -10.62 -7.19 6.88
CA PHE A 72 -9.37 -6.99 7.63
C PHE A 72 -9.18 -5.56 8.17
N GLY A 73 -10.24 -4.76 8.16
CA GLY A 73 -10.20 -3.32 8.38
C GLY A 73 -11.23 -2.64 7.51
N TYR A 74 -10.81 -1.62 6.76
CA TYR A 74 -11.64 -0.95 5.78
C TYR A 74 -10.91 -0.85 4.45
N CYS A 75 -11.52 -1.35 3.38
CA CYS A 75 -11.02 -1.20 2.02
C CYS A 75 -12.15 -0.68 1.15
N GLU A 76 -11.92 0.42 0.44
CA GLU A 76 -12.83 0.96 -0.56
C GLU A 76 -12.08 1.13 -1.87
N TYR A 77 -12.64 0.62 -2.96
CA TYR A 77 -12.01 0.77 -4.27
C TYR A 77 -13.01 1.00 -5.40
N ASP A 78 -12.57 1.81 -6.35
CA ASP A 78 -13.32 2.13 -7.55
C ASP A 78 -13.26 0.97 -8.55
N THR A 79 -14.42 0.69 -9.12
CA THR A 79 -14.61 -0.38 -10.08
C THR A 79 -15.39 0.09 -11.30
N ASP A 80 -15.38 -0.73 -12.32
CA ASP A 80 -16.16 -0.55 -13.54
C ASP A 80 -16.55 -1.94 -14.03
N ILE A 81 -17.38 -2.62 -13.23
CA ILE A 81 -17.74 -4.02 -13.45
C ILE A 81 -19.17 -4.05 -13.97
N GLU A 82 -19.31 -4.35 -15.25
CA GLU A 82 -20.62 -4.58 -15.84
C GLU A 82 -21.21 -5.90 -15.37
N THR A 83 -22.52 -5.89 -15.17
CA THR A 83 -23.27 -7.08 -14.83
C THR A 83 -24.46 -7.22 -15.76
N LYS A 84 -24.97 -8.45 -15.88
CA LYS A 84 -26.27 -8.72 -16.49
C LYS A 84 -27.26 -8.99 -15.36
N TYR A 85 -28.24 -8.11 -15.19
CA TYR A 85 -29.27 -8.20 -14.16
C TYR A 85 -28.72 -8.34 -12.73
N ARG A 86 -27.51 -7.81 -12.46
CA ARG A 86 -26.82 -7.90 -11.16
C ARG A 86 -26.62 -9.33 -10.63
N GLN A 87 -26.63 -10.32 -11.52
CA GLN A 87 -26.48 -11.73 -11.18
C GLN A 87 -25.29 -12.38 -11.89
N ILE A 88 -24.89 -11.82 -13.02
CA ILE A 88 -23.80 -12.34 -13.84
C ILE A 88 -22.80 -11.21 -14.07
N LEU A 89 -21.54 -11.44 -13.71
CA LEU A 89 -20.42 -10.57 -14.02
C LEU A 89 -20.04 -10.74 -15.49
N LEU A 90 -20.01 -9.64 -16.23
CA LEU A 90 -19.57 -9.63 -17.61
C LEU A 90 -18.04 -9.58 -17.68
N PRO A 91 -17.41 -10.30 -18.63
CA PRO A 91 -15.97 -10.26 -18.80
C PRO A 91 -15.52 -8.90 -19.36
N LYS A 92 -14.33 -8.42 -18.96
CA LYS A 92 -13.74 -7.19 -19.52
C LYS A 92 -13.33 -7.31 -20.99
N THR A 93 -13.16 -8.52 -21.51
CA THR A 93 -12.66 -8.77 -22.86
C THR A 93 -13.58 -9.74 -23.59
N ALA A 94 -13.64 -9.64 -24.92
CA ALA A 94 -14.46 -10.50 -25.76
C ALA A 94 -14.14 -12.01 -25.64
N ARG A 95 -12.93 -12.36 -25.17
CA ARG A 95 -12.51 -13.75 -24.93
C ARG A 95 -12.80 -14.24 -23.51
N GLY A 96 -13.19 -13.35 -22.60
CA GLY A 96 -13.52 -13.73 -21.23
C GLY A 96 -14.85 -14.47 -21.16
N LYS A 97 -15.06 -15.22 -20.08
CA LYS A 97 -16.32 -15.91 -19.82
C LYS A 97 -17.15 -15.12 -18.84
N GLU A 98 -18.46 -15.10 -19.06
CA GLU A 98 -19.43 -14.68 -18.06
C GLU A 98 -19.27 -15.53 -16.78
N GLN A 99 -19.46 -14.90 -15.63
CA GLN A 99 -19.32 -15.57 -14.34
C GLN A 99 -20.49 -15.23 -13.44
N LYS A 100 -20.98 -16.20 -12.66
CA LYS A 100 -21.97 -15.90 -11.62
C LYS A 100 -21.39 -14.87 -10.64
N LEU A 101 -22.19 -13.85 -10.34
CA LEU A 101 -21.84 -12.85 -9.36
C LEU A 101 -21.76 -13.50 -7.98
N THR A 102 -20.57 -13.46 -7.40
CA THR A 102 -20.30 -13.88 -6.03
C THR A 102 -19.33 -12.90 -5.41
N VAL A 103 -19.40 -12.73 -4.08
CA VAL A 103 -18.48 -11.83 -3.34
C VAL A 103 -17.02 -12.17 -3.63
N SER A 104 -16.66 -13.45 -3.62
CA SER A 104 -15.28 -13.87 -3.92
C SER A 104 -14.84 -13.43 -5.33
N LYS A 105 -15.71 -13.45 -6.33
CA LYS A 105 -15.39 -12.99 -7.67
C LYS A 105 -15.24 -11.48 -7.75
N ILE A 106 -16.08 -10.72 -7.03
CA ILE A 106 -15.99 -9.25 -6.97
C ILE A 106 -14.68 -8.83 -6.30
N LEU A 107 -14.31 -9.43 -5.17
CA LEU A 107 -13.07 -9.12 -4.46
C LEU A 107 -11.82 -9.52 -5.26
N ASN A 108 -11.90 -10.57 -6.08
CA ASN A 108 -10.82 -10.95 -7.00
C ASN A 108 -10.79 -10.11 -8.28
N PHE A 109 -11.86 -9.38 -8.59
CA PHE A 109 -11.89 -8.48 -9.73
C PHE A 109 -11.02 -7.27 -9.38
N LYS A 110 -9.77 -7.30 -9.85
CA LYS A 110 -8.81 -6.22 -9.61
C LYS A 110 -9.47 -4.88 -9.94
N GLY A 111 -9.55 -4.00 -8.93
CA GLY A 111 -10.10 -2.67 -9.07
C GLY A 111 -9.54 -1.98 -10.32
N SER A 112 -10.39 -1.24 -11.03
CA SER A 112 -9.99 -0.51 -12.24
C SER A 112 -9.53 0.91 -11.94
N GLY A 113 -9.74 1.41 -10.72
CA GLY A 113 -9.37 2.76 -10.32
C GLY A 113 -8.56 2.82 -9.04
N ILE A 114 -8.89 3.78 -8.18
CA ILE A 114 -8.19 4.03 -6.94
C ILE A 114 -8.74 3.12 -5.84
N GLN A 115 -7.87 2.72 -4.92
CA GLN A 115 -8.20 1.94 -3.74
C GLN A 115 -7.67 2.66 -2.51
N PHE A 116 -8.54 2.95 -1.55
CA PHE A 116 -8.17 3.31 -0.19
C PHE A 116 -8.25 2.05 0.68
N SER A 117 -7.27 1.83 1.53
CA SER A 117 -7.26 0.67 2.42
C SER A 117 -6.60 1.03 3.74
N ALA A 118 -7.23 0.57 4.82
CA ALA A 118 -6.83 0.75 6.20
C ALA A 118 -6.89 -0.61 6.89
N SER A 119 -5.73 -1.11 7.33
CA SER A 119 -5.60 -2.45 7.91
C SER A 119 -5.48 -2.38 9.42
N PHE A 120 -6.30 -3.17 10.13
CA PHE A 120 -6.22 -3.33 11.59
C PHE A 120 -5.10 -4.28 12.05
N ARG A 121 -4.35 -4.86 11.11
CA ARG A 121 -3.32 -5.88 11.36
C ARG A 121 -1.92 -5.42 10.99
N GLY A 122 -1.63 -4.13 11.19
CA GLY A 122 -0.28 -3.57 11.01
C GLY A 122 0.05 -3.15 9.57
N GLY A 123 -0.94 -3.01 8.69
CA GLY A 123 -0.74 -2.53 7.31
C GLY A 123 -0.91 -1.02 7.12
N GLY A 124 -1.28 -0.30 8.18
CA GLY A 124 -1.52 1.15 8.14
C GLY A 124 -2.64 1.55 7.17
N ILE A 125 -2.59 2.80 6.70
CA ILE A 125 -3.44 3.33 5.64
C ILE A 125 -2.61 3.48 4.36
N HIS A 126 -3.20 3.14 3.22
CA HIS A 126 -2.60 3.34 1.91
C HIS A 126 -3.64 3.64 0.84
N VAL A 127 -3.22 4.43 -0.15
CA VAL A 127 -3.97 4.67 -1.37
C VAL A 127 -3.18 4.14 -2.55
N TYR A 128 -3.80 3.21 -3.25
CA TYR A 128 -3.21 2.45 -4.34
C TYR A 128 -3.90 2.79 -5.67
N ASP A 129 -3.10 3.11 -6.68
CA ASP A 129 -3.58 3.24 -8.05
C ASP A 129 -3.50 1.86 -8.74
N ASN A 130 -4.65 1.24 -8.97
CA ASN A 130 -4.67 -0.07 -9.61
C ASN A 130 -4.25 -0.05 -11.09
N LYS A 131 -4.31 1.09 -11.79
CA LYS A 131 -3.90 1.19 -13.19
C LYS A 131 -2.38 1.26 -13.29
N ARG A 132 -1.77 2.14 -12.49
CA ARG A 132 -0.31 2.31 -12.43
C ARG A 132 0.40 1.23 -11.62
N LYS A 133 -0.33 0.56 -10.73
CA LYS A 133 0.18 -0.44 -9.77
C LYS A 133 1.11 0.15 -8.72
N VAL A 134 0.82 1.36 -8.24
CA VAL A 134 1.66 2.11 -7.30
C VAL A 134 0.89 2.64 -6.10
N PHE A 135 1.54 2.69 -4.93
CA PHE A 135 1.07 3.48 -3.79
C PHE A 135 1.53 4.94 -3.92
N PHE A 136 0.62 5.88 -3.77
CA PHE A 136 0.95 7.32 -3.85
C PHE A 136 0.67 8.08 -2.54
N ILE A 137 -0.21 7.55 -1.69
CA ILE A 137 -0.44 8.01 -0.30
C ILE A 137 -0.29 6.80 0.63
N ARG A 138 0.37 6.99 1.78
CA ARG A 138 0.50 5.98 2.82
C ARG A 138 0.66 6.63 4.19
N SER A 139 0.26 5.92 5.24
CA SER A 139 0.67 6.22 6.61
C SER A 139 2.10 5.75 6.85
N PHE A 140 2.77 6.38 7.80
CA PHE A 140 4.13 6.06 8.21
C PHE A 140 4.18 5.63 9.67
N ALA A 141 5.32 5.10 10.13
CA ALA A 141 5.45 4.61 11.52
C ALA A 141 5.10 5.69 12.56
N GLU A 142 5.43 6.95 12.28
CA GLU A 142 5.15 8.10 13.15
C GLU A 142 3.65 8.43 13.26
N ASP A 143 2.81 7.94 12.33
CA ASP A 143 1.36 8.13 12.39
C ASP A 143 0.69 7.18 13.41
N GLY A 144 1.43 6.20 13.93
CA GLY A 144 0.93 5.20 14.86
C GLY A 144 0.12 4.08 14.21
N ASP A 145 -0.34 3.15 15.04
CA ASP A 145 -1.08 1.98 14.59
C ASP A 145 -2.55 2.31 14.29
N ILE A 146 -3.06 1.73 13.21
CA ILE A 146 -4.49 1.73 12.89
C ILE A 146 -5.11 0.45 13.45
N LYS A 147 -5.95 0.53 14.48
CA LYS A 147 -6.54 -0.65 15.16
C LYS A 147 -8.05 -0.73 15.04
N ASN A 148 -8.71 0.39 14.74
CA ASN A 148 -10.17 0.48 14.62
C ASN A 148 -10.57 1.66 13.71
N TYR A 149 -11.88 1.81 13.47
CA TYR A 149 -12.41 2.88 12.61
C TYR A 149 -12.19 4.30 13.15
N SER A 150 -12.10 4.49 14.48
CA SER A 150 -11.78 5.80 15.06
C SER A 150 -10.34 6.22 14.73
N ASP A 151 -9.40 5.27 14.69
CA ASP A 151 -8.03 5.55 14.31
C ASP A 151 -7.95 5.97 12.83
N ILE A 152 -8.77 5.34 11.97
CA ILE A 152 -8.89 5.74 10.55
C ILE A 152 -9.40 7.19 10.45
N GLU A 153 -10.48 7.55 11.15
CA GLU A 153 -11.01 8.91 11.12
C GLU A 153 -10.03 9.96 11.64
N LYS A 154 -9.31 9.65 12.71
CA LYS A 154 -8.25 10.52 13.24
C LYS A 154 -7.14 10.74 12.23
N TRP A 155 -6.67 9.65 11.60
CA TRP A 155 -5.64 9.74 10.57
C TRP A 155 -6.11 10.56 9.37
N ILE A 156 -7.31 10.31 8.86
CA ILE A 156 -7.87 11.04 7.72
C ILE A 156 -8.03 12.53 8.03
N THR A 157 -8.57 12.86 9.21
CA THR A 157 -8.76 14.25 9.63
C THR A 157 -7.43 14.98 9.75
N SER A 158 -6.42 14.33 10.35
CA SER A 158 -5.05 14.83 10.45
C SER A 158 -4.37 14.98 9.09
N TYR A 159 -4.57 14.04 8.18
CA TYR A 159 -4.04 14.09 6.82
C TYR A 159 -4.62 15.27 6.06
N ILE A 160 -5.96 15.38 6.04
CA ILE A 160 -6.68 16.46 5.34
C ILE A 160 -6.32 17.84 5.88
N SER A 161 -6.12 18.00 7.19
CA SER A 161 -5.78 19.30 7.78
C SER A 161 -4.36 19.77 7.45
N LYS A 162 -3.48 18.87 7.02
CA LYS A 162 -2.06 19.14 6.71
C LYS A 162 -1.77 19.23 5.22
N VAL A 163 -2.74 18.97 4.34
CA VAL A 163 -2.48 19.05 2.89
C VAL A 163 -2.17 20.48 2.46
N PRO A 164 -1.23 20.70 1.52
CA PRO A 164 -0.87 22.03 1.06
C PRO A 164 -1.97 22.66 0.18
N ALA A 165 -1.92 23.97 -0.03
CA ALA A 165 -2.91 24.69 -0.85
C ALA A 165 -3.03 24.17 -2.29
N ASN A 166 -1.93 23.69 -2.87
CA ASN A 166 -1.86 23.12 -4.22
C ASN A 166 -2.13 21.60 -4.27
N TYR A 167 -2.72 21.02 -3.21
CA TYR A 167 -2.92 19.58 -3.09
C TYR A 167 -3.69 18.95 -4.25
N PHE A 168 -4.79 19.58 -4.68
CA PHE A 168 -5.61 19.04 -5.76
C PHE A 168 -4.94 19.12 -7.13
N ASP A 169 -4.02 20.08 -7.33
CA ASP A 169 -3.19 20.12 -8.54
C ASP A 169 -2.18 18.96 -8.54
N TRP A 170 -1.55 18.69 -7.39
CA TRP A 170 -0.69 17.53 -7.22
C TRP A 170 -1.46 16.23 -7.45
N LEU A 171 -2.61 16.06 -6.81
CA LEU A 171 -3.42 14.85 -6.93
C LEU A 171 -3.91 14.65 -8.38
N GLY A 172 -4.34 15.71 -9.05
CA GLY A 172 -4.70 15.66 -10.47
C GLY A 172 -3.54 15.21 -11.35
N LYS A 173 -2.34 15.74 -11.12
CA LYS A 173 -1.12 15.29 -11.81
C LYS A 173 -0.84 13.82 -11.52
N GLU A 174 -0.88 13.40 -10.26
CA GLU A 174 -0.62 12.04 -9.80
C GLU A 174 -1.57 11.02 -10.45
N LEU A 175 -2.87 11.33 -10.50
CA LEU A 175 -3.91 10.48 -11.12
C LEU A 175 -3.82 10.43 -12.65
N SER A 176 -3.20 11.44 -13.28
CA SER A 176 -3.01 11.50 -14.74
C SER A 176 -1.79 10.71 -15.23
N GLN A 177 -0.90 10.30 -14.32
CA GLN A 177 0.34 9.63 -14.69
C GLN A 177 0.07 8.30 -15.40
N LYS A 178 1.00 7.91 -16.28
CA LYS A 178 1.00 6.60 -16.90
C LYS A 178 1.81 5.62 -16.07
N ARG A 179 1.51 4.33 -16.21
CA ARG A 179 2.32 3.27 -15.60
C ARG A 179 3.75 3.38 -16.11
N LEU A 180 4.70 3.39 -15.18
CA LEU A 180 6.12 3.39 -15.48
C LEU A 180 6.70 1.97 -15.46
N SER A 181 7.78 1.80 -16.22
CA SER A 181 8.61 0.59 -16.28
C SER A 181 10.05 1.04 -16.45
N VAL A 182 10.77 1.18 -15.35
CA VAL A 182 12.13 1.73 -15.32
C VAL A 182 13.15 0.60 -15.43
N LYS A 183 14.22 0.83 -16.20
CA LYS A 183 15.37 -0.08 -16.25
C LYS A 183 16.29 0.22 -15.07
N ILE A 184 16.58 -0.80 -14.28
CA ILE A 184 17.40 -0.71 -13.07
C ILE A 184 18.84 -1.13 -13.41
N LYS A 185 19.82 -0.48 -12.80
CA LYS A 185 21.24 -0.86 -12.87
C LYS A 185 21.97 -0.60 -11.54
N GLU A 186 23.04 -1.35 -11.33
CA GLU A 186 23.96 -1.12 -10.20
C GLU A 186 24.56 0.29 -10.27
N GLY A 187 24.66 0.96 -9.13
CA GLY A 187 25.07 2.36 -9.01
C GLY A 187 23.94 3.38 -9.17
N ASP A 188 22.72 2.95 -9.50
CA ASP A 188 21.55 3.83 -9.41
C ASP A 188 21.30 4.25 -7.97
N ILE A 189 20.89 5.51 -7.81
CA ILE A 189 20.49 6.08 -6.53
C ILE A 189 18.98 6.29 -6.57
N ILE A 190 18.29 5.64 -5.65
CA ILE A 190 16.84 5.67 -5.51
C ILE A 190 16.45 6.51 -4.30
N ALA A 191 15.28 7.14 -4.38
CA ALA A 191 14.64 7.79 -3.23
C ALA A 191 13.47 6.95 -2.72
N PHE A 192 13.27 6.91 -1.40
CA PHE A 192 12.13 6.25 -0.75
C PHE A 192 11.49 7.21 0.27
N LYS A 193 10.15 7.25 0.33
CA LYS A 193 9.47 8.14 1.29
C LYS A 193 9.61 7.59 2.71
N ILE A 194 10.07 8.41 3.63
CA ILE A 194 10.13 8.12 5.08
C ILE A 194 8.98 8.80 5.85
N ALA A 195 8.47 9.90 5.30
CA ALA A 195 7.26 10.59 5.73
C ALA A 195 6.64 11.33 4.54
N ASN A 196 5.52 12.03 4.76
CA ASN A 196 4.92 12.84 3.70
C ASN A 196 5.83 14.02 3.36
N GLY A 197 6.34 14.05 2.12
CA GLY A 197 7.28 15.08 1.66
C GLY A 197 8.72 14.90 2.12
N GLN A 198 9.06 13.81 2.82
CA GLN A 198 10.42 13.52 3.27
C GLN A 198 10.93 12.21 2.67
N TYR A 199 12.19 12.22 2.26
CA TYR A 199 12.80 11.17 1.47
C TYR A 199 14.10 10.72 2.11
N GLY A 200 14.27 9.41 2.25
CA GLY A 200 15.58 8.78 2.38
C GLY A 200 16.11 8.38 1.00
N PHE A 201 17.40 8.10 0.92
CA PHE A 201 18.07 7.74 -0.32
C PHE A 201 18.83 6.44 -0.16
N ALA A 202 18.92 5.64 -1.21
CA ALA A 202 19.70 4.41 -1.20
C ALA A 202 20.40 4.18 -2.53
N ARG A 203 21.59 3.58 -2.48
CA ARG A 203 22.32 3.16 -3.66
C ARG A 203 22.08 1.69 -3.94
N ILE A 204 21.85 1.33 -5.20
CA ILE A 204 21.75 -0.07 -5.62
C ILE A 204 23.17 -0.63 -5.78
N LEU A 205 23.53 -1.59 -4.93
CA LEU A 205 24.82 -2.27 -4.97
C LEU A 205 24.78 -3.50 -5.88
N VAL A 206 23.69 -4.27 -5.82
CA VAL A 206 23.56 -5.51 -6.58
C VAL A 206 22.17 -5.64 -7.17
N ASP A 207 22.10 -5.92 -8.47
CA ASP A 207 20.90 -6.45 -9.13
C ASP A 207 21.01 -7.97 -9.20
N VAL A 208 20.29 -8.68 -8.33
CA VAL A 208 20.36 -10.14 -8.23
C VAL A 208 19.95 -10.81 -9.54
N PHE A 209 18.99 -10.23 -10.28
CA PHE A 209 18.58 -10.77 -11.56
C PHE A 209 19.73 -10.68 -12.57
N ALA A 210 20.31 -9.48 -12.72
CA ALA A 210 21.41 -9.26 -13.65
C ALA A 210 22.65 -10.11 -13.31
N GLN A 211 22.97 -10.28 -12.03
CA GLN A 211 24.09 -11.11 -11.60
C GLN A 211 23.87 -12.60 -11.93
N ARG A 212 22.67 -13.14 -11.72
CA ARG A 212 22.36 -14.53 -12.08
C ARG A 212 22.49 -14.80 -13.58
N GLN A 213 22.19 -13.82 -14.42
CA GLN A 213 22.29 -13.97 -15.88
C GLN A 213 23.73 -13.99 -16.41
N LYS A 214 24.69 -13.42 -15.67
CA LYS A 214 26.10 -13.40 -16.09
C LYS A 214 26.77 -14.77 -16.03
N GLY A 215 26.13 -15.77 -15.40
CA GLY A 215 26.56 -17.17 -15.40
C GLY A 215 27.89 -17.46 -14.69
N ASN A 216 28.61 -16.41 -14.24
CA ASN A 216 29.91 -16.53 -13.61
C ASN A 216 29.77 -16.49 -12.09
N THR A 217 30.48 -17.38 -11.41
CA THR A 217 30.49 -17.71 -9.99
C THR A 217 30.71 -16.51 -9.07
N MET A 218 29.70 -15.69 -8.85
CA MET A 218 29.60 -14.81 -7.69
C MET A 218 28.93 -15.59 -6.55
N SER A 219 29.49 -15.51 -5.34
CA SER A 219 29.17 -16.27 -4.12
C SER A 219 27.88 -17.09 -4.16
N SER A 220 27.96 -18.40 -3.87
CA SER A 220 26.81 -19.34 -3.77
C SER A 220 25.57 -18.76 -3.07
N ASN A 221 25.77 -17.81 -2.15
CA ASN A 221 24.77 -17.03 -1.43
C ASN A 221 23.78 -16.27 -2.34
N PHE A 222 24.13 -15.90 -3.58
CA PHE A 222 23.22 -15.14 -4.45
C PHE A 222 21.98 -15.93 -4.89
N TYR A 223 22.07 -17.27 -4.93
CA TYR A 223 20.92 -18.13 -5.23
C TYR A 223 19.87 -18.15 -4.12
N TRP A 224 20.23 -17.70 -2.92
CA TRP A 224 19.38 -17.76 -1.75
C TRP A 224 18.42 -16.56 -1.69
N TYR A 225 18.80 -15.45 -2.33
CA TYR A 225 17.92 -14.30 -2.50
C TYR A 225 16.78 -14.58 -3.50
N HIS A 226 15.74 -13.77 -3.49
CA HIS A 226 14.72 -13.86 -4.53
C HIS A 226 15.30 -13.35 -5.88
N PRO A 227 14.96 -13.94 -7.04
CA PRO A 227 15.54 -13.53 -8.34
C PRO A 227 15.30 -12.07 -8.71
N ARG A 228 14.26 -11.44 -8.15
CA ARG A 228 13.85 -10.05 -8.40
C ARG A 228 14.21 -9.11 -7.24
N SER A 229 15.33 -9.41 -6.59
CA SER A 229 15.82 -8.63 -5.45
C SER A 229 16.90 -7.64 -5.87
N LEU A 230 16.95 -6.52 -5.15
CA LEU A 230 18.03 -5.55 -5.17
C LEU A 230 18.70 -5.55 -3.80
N ILE A 231 20.03 -5.53 -3.77
CA ILE A 231 20.77 -5.21 -2.56
C ILE A 231 21.07 -3.72 -2.61
N VAL A 232 20.61 -3.00 -1.58
CA VAL A 232 20.73 -1.55 -1.50
C VAL A 232 21.47 -1.13 -0.24
N ALA A 233 22.20 -0.02 -0.34
CA ALA A 233 22.84 0.66 0.78
C ALA A 233 22.13 2.01 1.02
N PRO A 234 21.26 2.10 2.03
CA PRO A 234 20.61 3.36 2.39
C PRO A 234 21.64 4.35 2.92
N TYR A 235 21.59 5.60 2.48
CA TYR A 235 22.43 6.67 3.01
C TYR A 235 21.90 7.12 4.38
N ALA A 236 22.81 7.46 5.28
CA ALA A 236 22.51 8.12 6.55
C ALA A 236 22.18 9.60 6.30
N HIS A 237 21.17 9.84 5.47
CA HIS A 237 20.74 11.15 5.00
C HIS A 237 19.28 11.11 4.59
N TYR A 238 18.56 12.19 4.87
CA TYR A 238 17.20 12.43 4.40
C TYR A 238 17.02 13.89 4.01
N ALA A 239 16.06 14.17 3.14
CA ALA A 239 15.74 15.51 2.68
C ALA A 239 14.23 15.68 2.42
N ASP A 240 13.76 16.93 2.44
CA ASP A 240 12.37 17.29 2.13
C ASP A 240 12.14 17.51 0.62
N THR A 241 13.11 17.08 -0.21
CA THR A 241 13.12 17.25 -1.66
C THR A 241 13.82 16.09 -2.34
N LEU A 242 13.45 15.82 -3.59
CA LEU A 242 14.16 14.88 -4.46
C LEU A 242 15.35 15.53 -5.19
N GLN A 243 15.44 16.86 -5.18
CA GLN A 243 16.59 17.58 -5.75
C GLN A 243 17.68 17.69 -4.69
N ILE A 244 18.67 16.81 -4.78
CA ILE A 244 19.81 16.74 -3.87
C ILE A 244 21.12 16.88 -4.64
N ASP A 245 22.17 17.34 -3.95
CA ASP A 245 23.53 17.23 -4.46
C ASP A 245 23.99 15.76 -4.35
N VAL A 246 24.17 15.13 -5.51
CA VAL A 246 24.55 13.72 -5.60
C VAL A 246 26.00 13.51 -5.16
N ASP A 247 26.88 14.48 -5.42
CA ASP A 247 28.28 14.37 -5.04
C ASP A 247 28.40 14.46 -3.50
N GLU A 248 27.62 15.32 -2.85
CA GLU A 248 27.55 15.32 -1.38
C GLU A 248 26.90 14.05 -0.79
N LEU A 249 25.91 13.48 -1.48
CA LEU A 249 25.21 12.29 -0.99
C LEU A 249 26.12 11.07 -0.99
N VAL A 250 26.91 10.86 -2.04
CA VAL A 250 27.77 9.67 -2.17
C VAL A 250 28.88 9.62 -1.11
N ASP A 251 29.23 10.76 -0.52
CA ASP A 251 30.21 10.87 0.56
C ASP A 251 29.60 10.59 1.95
N LYS A 252 28.28 10.44 2.05
CA LYS A 252 27.62 10.10 3.33
C LYS A 252 27.84 8.63 3.69
N LYS A 253 27.95 8.36 4.99
CA LYS A 253 27.91 6.99 5.53
C LYS A 253 26.61 6.31 5.13
N THR A 254 26.63 4.99 5.00
CA THR A 254 25.45 4.17 4.72
C THR A 254 25.00 3.41 5.96
N LEU A 255 23.69 3.24 6.12
CA LEU A 255 23.10 2.26 7.03
C LEU A 255 23.44 0.82 6.55
N PRO A 256 23.23 -0.20 7.40
CA PRO A 256 23.37 -1.59 6.98
C PRO A 256 22.60 -1.89 5.70
N THR A 257 23.20 -2.70 4.83
CA THR A 257 22.60 -3.05 3.55
C THR A 257 21.34 -3.88 3.75
N LEU A 258 20.43 -3.76 2.78
CA LEU A 258 19.15 -4.45 2.79
C LEU A 258 18.92 -5.14 1.46
N CYS A 259 18.17 -6.24 1.50
CA CYS A 259 17.61 -6.86 0.32
C CYS A 259 16.14 -6.41 0.17
N ILE A 260 15.80 -5.80 -0.97
CA ILE A 260 14.43 -5.35 -1.27
C ILE A 260 13.94 -5.97 -2.59
N PHE A 261 12.62 -6.06 -2.80
CA PHE A 261 12.08 -6.37 -4.12
C PHE A 261 12.29 -5.20 -5.10
N ASP A 262 12.55 -5.52 -6.36
CA ASP A 262 12.75 -4.51 -7.41
C ASP A 262 11.47 -3.79 -7.85
N LEU A 263 10.30 -4.26 -7.43
CA LEU A 263 9.00 -3.81 -7.93
C LEU A 263 8.73 -2.33 -7.68
N ASP A 264 9.07 -1.83 -6.49
CA ASP A 264 8.85 -0.43 -6.11
C ASP A 264 9.71 0.50 -6.98
N VAL A 265 10.95 0.10 -7.28
CA VAL A 265 11.84 0.86 -8.19
C VAL A 265 11.34 0.73 -9.63
N TYR A 266 11.05 -0.49 -10.08
CA TYR A 266 10.62 -0.80 -11.45
C TYR A 266 9.34 -0.04 -11.84
N ARG A 267 8.41 0.13 -10.90
CA ARG A 267 7.13 0.84 -11.11
C ARG A 267 7.19 2.33 -10.83
N GLY A 268 8.32 2.84 -10.32
CA GLY A 268 8.54 4.25 -10.02
C GLY A 268 8.00 4.74 -8.67
N GLU A 269 7.65 3.84 -7.75
CA GLU A 269 7.37 4.22 -6.34
C GLU A 269 8.62 4.71 -5.62
N MET A 270 9.78 4.10 -5.95
CA MET A 270 11.11 4.55 -5.56
C MET A 270 11.83 5.10 -6.78
N PRO A 271 11.67 6.40 -7.11
CA PRO A 271 12.26 6.96 -8.30
C PRO A 271 13.79 6.90 -8.25
N ILE A 272 14.40 6.56 -9.38
CA ILE A 272 15.84 6.74 -9.58
C ILE A 272 16.08 8.24 -9.78
N ILE A 273 16.84 8.85 -8.87
CA ILE A 273 17.13 10.29 -8.90
C ILE A 273 18.48 10.60 -9.55
N ALA A 274 19.40 9.64 -9.55
CA ALA A 274 20.74 9.79 -10.10
C ALA A 274 21.38 8.43 -10.39
N HIS A 275 22.50 8.46 -11.09
CA HIS A 275 23.34 7.29 -11.29
C HIS A 275 24.81 7.66 -11.10
N ARG A 276 25.51 6.87 -10.27
CA ARG A 276 26.95 6.97 -10.10
C ARG A 276 27.55 5.55 -10.13
N PRO A 277 28.50 5.24 -11.03
CA PRO A 277 29.14 3.94 -11.05
C PRO A 277 29.71 3.54 -9.68
N LEU A 278 29.62 2.27 -9.34
CA LEU A 278 30.14 1.76 -8.06
C LEU A 278 31.67 1.86 -8.04
N SER A 279 32.19 2.53 -7.01
CA SER A 279 33.61 2.62 -6.70
C SER A 279 34.14 1.30 -6.11
N LEU A 280 35.46 1.22 -5.89
CA LEU A 280 36.05 0.08 -5.17
C LEU A 280 35.55 0.01 -3.72
N THR A 281 35.39 1.17 -3.07
CA THR A 281 34.86 1.26 -1.70
C THR A 281 33.42 0.76 -1.62
N ASP A 282 32.58 1.09 -2.61
CA ASP A 282 31.20 0.62 -2.66
C ASP A 282 31.10 -0.91 -2.73
N LYS A 283 32.03 -1.54 -3.46
CA LYS A 283 32.09 -3.00 -3.60
C LYS A 283 32.56 -3.71 -2.32
N GLN A 284 33.12 -2.96 -1.37
CA GLN A 284 33.52 -3.47 -0.06
C GLN A 284 32.42 -3.35 1.00
N ILE A 285 31.31 -2.66 0.70
CA ILE A 285 30.18 -2.57 1.62
C ILE A 285 29.64 -3.98 1.88
N PRO A 286 29.54 -4.41 3.15
CA PRO A 286 29.06 -5.75 3.49
C PRO A 286 27.65 -5.99 2.94
N LEU A 287 27.43 -7.20 2.40
CA LEU A 287 26.10 -7.65 2.01
C LEU A 287 25.26 -8.00 3.26
N PRO A 288 23.93 -8.05 3.16
CA PRO A 288 23.08 -8.33 4.31
C PRO A 288 23.35 -9.74 4.88
N ASP A 289 23.53 -9.84 6.20
CA ASP A 289 23.72 -11.13 6.88
C ASP A 289 22.48 -12.03 6.81
N LYS A 290 21.30 -11.41 6.71
CA LYS A 290 20.00 -12.11 6.63
C LYS A 290 19.44 -12.05 5.22
N ILE A 291 19.05 -13.22 4.72
CA ILE A 291 18.42 -13.38 3.40
C ILE A 291 16.91 -13.18 3.54
N ILE A 292 16.52 -12.04 4.12
CA ILE A 292 15.13 -11.61 4.19
C ILE A 292 14.98 -10.51 3.16
N THR A 293 14.16 -10.76 2.14
CA THR A 293 13.81 -9.72 1.16
C THR A 293 12.65 -8.93 1.72
N ALA A 294 12.93 -7.69 2.10
CA ALA A 294 11.90 -6.75 2.50
C ALA A 294 11.07 -6.32 1.28
N ILE A 295 9.79 -6.01 1.51
CA ILE A 295 8.93 -5.45 0.46
C ILE A 295 9.47 -4.09 0.02
N THR A 296 9.99 -3.32 0.97
CA THR A 296 10.43 -1.94 0.82
C THR A 296 11.59 -1.62 1.77
N ILE A 297 12.12 -0.40 1.75
CA ILE A 297 13.14 0.05 2.71
C ILE A 297 12.44 0.48 4.00
N PRO A 298 12.68 -0.18 5.15
CA PRO A 298 11.89 0.03 6.37
C PRO A 298 12.44 1.13 7.29
N HIS A 299 13.42 1.90 6.84
CA HIS A 299 14.03 2.95 7.67
C HIS A 299 13.12 4.16 7.82
N THR A 300 12.95 4.58 9.07
CA THR A 300 12.29 5.82 9.47
C THR A 300 13.31 6.96 9.59
N LYS A 301 12.80 8.18 9.76
CA LYS A 301 13.63 9.34 10.10
C LYS A 301 14.44 9.09 11.39
N ALA A 302 13.78 8.57 12.42
CA ALA A 302 14.41 8.26 13.70
C ALA A 302 15.54 7.23 13.57
N ASP A 303 15.40 6.22 12.70
CA ASP A 303 16.47 5.23 12.46
C ASP A 303 17.71 5.88 11.86
N ILE A 304 17.52 6.79 10.89
CA ILE A 304 18.61 7.53 10.25
C ILE A 304 19.30 8.45 11.27
N GLU A 305 18.53 9.19 12.06
CA GLU A 305 19.07 10.11 13.08
C GLU A 305 19.83 9.36 14.18
N ALA A 306 19.30 8.23 14.65
CA ALA A 306 19.98 7.38 15.63
C ALA A 306 21.31 6.84 15.09
N PHE A 307 21.36 6.43 13.82
CA PHE A 307 22.60 6.00 13.16
C PHE A 307 23.62 7.14 13.06
N ILE A 308 23.18 8.35 12.70
CA ILE A 308 24.05 9.53 12.63
C ILE A 308 24.62 9.86 14.01
N ALA A 309 23.78 9.85 15.05
CA ALA A 309 24.21 10.16 16.41
C ALA A 309 25.27 9.17 16.93
N THR A 310 25.04 7.87 16.76
CA THR A 310 25.95 6.81 17.22
C THR A 310 27.28 6.77 16.46
N ASN A 311 27.28 7.12 15.17
CA ASN A 311 28.48 7.12 14.33
C ASN A 311 29.14 8.49 14.17
N GLY A 312 28.55 9.54 14.73
CA GLY A 312 29.10 10.90 14.82
C GLY A 312 29.96 11.11 16.07
N THR A 313 29.72 10.36 17.15
CA THR A 313 30.51 10.41 18.39
C THR A 313 31.84 9.66 18.33
N ALA A 314 32.14 8.95 17.25
CA ALA A 314 33.37 8.18 17.10
C ALA A 314 34.58 9.00 16.57
N ASN A 315 34.41 10.30 16.33
CA ASN A 315 35.43 11.20 15.78
C ASN A 315 35.68 12.47 16.62
N ASN A 316 35.49 12.42 17.94
CA ASN A 316 35.97 13.46 18.86
C ASN A 316 36.96 12.87 19.87
#